data_AF-A0AA40IVB8-F1
#
_entry.id   AF-A0AA40IVB8-F1
#
_cell.length_a   1.000
_cell.length_b   1.000
_cell.length_c   1.000
_cell.angle_alpha   90.00
_cell.angle_beta   90.00
_cell.angle_gamma   90.00
#
_symmetry.space_group_name_H-M   'P 1'
#
loop_
_entity.id
_entity.type
_entity.pdbx_description
1 polymer ?
#
loop_
_entity_poly.entity_id
_entity_poly.type
_entity_poly.pdbx_seq_one_letter_code
_entity_poly.pdbx_strand_id
1 'polypeptide(L)'
;MICIYDKKTTKGNFETNGLGVLDEVIICFITEELNGDYELELEYSAKGRKAKYLEEWNIIKAYGKLFRIYRVEKISKEIKTIKVWAKHIFYDLLYYFIEDSRAVNCSIKTAMEKALPGDVSTIYKVDSDIILANTIYFVQTNPVEAMFGIIKRLKCG
;
A
#
# COMPACT_ATOMS: atom_id res chain seq x y z
N MET A 1 15.46 -4.82 -9.45
CA MET A 1 15.55 -5.88 -8.42
C MET A 1 14.22 -5.95 -7.70
N ILE A 2 13.61 -7.13 -7.59
CA ILE A 2 12.34 -7.34 -6.86
C ILE A 2 12.69 -8.11 -5.59
N CYS A 3 12.29 -7.60 -4.42
CA CYS A 3 12.59 -8.22 -3.13
C CYS A 3 11.30 -8.59 -2.41
N ILE A 4 11.35 -9.61 -1.57
CA ILE A 4 10.23 -10.01 -0.71
C ILE A 4 10.60 -9.88 0.76
N TYR A 5 9.64 -9.41 1.55
CA TYR A 5 9.78 -9.12 2.97
C TYR A 5 8.64 -9.78 3.74
N ASP A 6 8.91 -10.09 5.00
CA ASP A 6 7.91 -10.64 5.91
C ASP A 6 6.84 -9.59 6.22
N LYS A 7 5.60 -10.03 6.42
CA LYS A 7 4.47 -9.18 6.84
C LYS A 7 4.73 -8.33 8.10
N LYS A 8 5.66 -8.75 8.98
CA LYS A 8 6.06 -8.03 10.19
C LYS A 8 7.17 -7.00 9.97
N THR A 9 7.68 -6.86 8.75
CA THR A 9 8.77 -5.93 8.45
C THR A 9 8.35 -4.50 8.71
N THR A 10 9.00 -3.84 9.67
CA THR A 10 8.69 -2.47 10.07
C THR A 10 9.32 -1.44 9.13
N LYS A 11 8.75 -0.22 9.13
CA LYS A 11 9.25 0.93 8.37
C LYS A 11 10.74 1.18 8.66
N GLY A 12 11.55 1.23 7.60
CA GLY A 12 13.01 1.41 7.66
C GLY A 12 13.82 0.16 7.34
N ASN A 13 13.23 -1.04 7.44
CA ASN A 13 13.94 -2.30 7.19
C ASN A 13 13.89 -2.77 5.72
N PHE A 14 13.37 -1.93 4.81
CA PHE A 14 13.24 -2.22 3.38
C PHE A 14 14.51 -1.89 2.56
N GLU A 15 15.63 -1.59 3.20
CA GLU A 15 16.92 -1.37 2.53
C GLU A 15 17.78 -2.65 2.44
N THR A 16 17.39 -3.69 3.18
CA THR A 16 18.02 -5.01 3.11
C THR A 16 17.34 -5.89 2.05
N ASN A 17 17.88 -7.08 1.79
CA ASN A 17 17.24 -8.05 0.88
C ASN A 17 16.00 -8.74 1.49
N GLY A 18 15.62 -8.41 2.73
CA GLY A 18 14.46 -9.02 3.40
C GLY A 18 14.56 -10.54 3.49
N LEU A 19 13.46 -11.21 3.13
CA LEU A 19 13.40 -12.68 3.00
C LEU A 19 14.15 -13.19 1.75
N GLY A 20 14.36 -12.32 0.77
CA GLY A 20 15.17 -12.62 -0.41
C GLY A 20 14.83 -11.77 -1.63
N VAL A 21 15.70 -11.85 -2.64
CA VAL A 21 15.48 -11.24 -3.96
C VAL A 21 14.78 -12.23 -4.87
N LEU A 22 13.62 -11.90 -5.44
CA LEU A 22 12.92 -12.74 -6.43
C LEU A 22 13.68 -12.68 -7.77
N ASP A 23 14.45 -13.71 -8.06
CA ASP A 23 15.32 -13.87 -9.23
C ASP A 23 14.65 -14.62 -10.38
N GLU A 24 13.69 -15.50 -10.10
CA GLU A 24 12.93 -16.26 -11.11
C GLU A 24 11.55 -15.65 -11.41
N VAL A 25 11.51 -14.32 -11.51
CA VAL A 25 10.29 -13.59 -11.93
C VAL A 25 10.10 -13.79 -13.43
N ILE A 26 8.92 -14.27 -13.81
CA ILE A 26 8.55 -14.48 -15.21
C ILE A 26 8.01 -13.16 -15.78
N ILE A 27 7.04 -12.57 -15.08
CA ILE A 27 6.34 -11.35 -15.47
C ILE A 27 6.08 -10.50 -14.22
N CYS A 28 6.19 -9.18 -14.35
CA CYS A 28 5.77 -8.23 -13.33
C CYS A 28 5.11 -7.03 -14.00
N PHE A 29 3.84 -6.78 -13.70
CA PHE A 29 3.09 -5.62 -14.17
C PHE A 29 2.65 -4.77 -12.98
N ILE A 30 2.74 -3.46 -13.14
CA ILE A 30 2.27 -2.49 -12.16
C ILE A 30 1.27 -1.59 -12.86
N THR A 31 0.08 -1.47 -12.27
CA THR A 31 -1.00 -0.62 -12.75
C THR A 31 -1.16 0.52 -11.74
N GLU A 32 -1.06 1.76 -12.20
CA GLU A 32 -1.20 2.96 -11.38
C GLU A 32 -2.23 3.90 -12.01
N GLU A 33 -3.27 4.24 -11.24
CA GLU A 33 -4.30 5.19 -11.63
C GLU A 33 -4.34 6.37 -10.63
N LEU A 34 -4.46 7.59 -11.17
CA LEU A 34 -4.51 8.80 -10.34
C LEU A 34 -5.77 8.79 -9.47
N ASN A 35 -5.58 8.83 -8.15
CA ASN A 35 -6.67 8.69 -7.16
C ASN A 35 -7.49 7.39 -7.34
N GLY A 36 -6.94 6.38 -8.02
CA GLY A 36 -7.60 5.13 -8.36
C GLY A 36 -6.85 3.96 -7.76
N ASP A 37 -6.73 2.87 -8.51
CA ASP A 37 -6.03 1.66 -8.10
C ASP A 37 -4.51 1.76 -8.28
N TYR A 38 -3.77 1.19 -7.34
CA TYR A 38 -2.32 0.99 -7.44
C TYR A 38 -1.96 -0.45 -7.07
N GLU A 39 -1.79 -1.28 -8.09
CA GLU A 39 -1.68 -2.74 -7.95
C GLU A 39 -0.48 -3.30 -8.71
N LEU A 40 -0.01 -4.45 -8.25
CA LEU A 40 1.08 -5.21 -8.82
C LEU A 40 0.62 -6.63 -9.08
N GLU A 41 0.77 -7.08 -10.32
CA GLU A 41 0.64 -8.48 -10.72
C GLU A 41 2.02 -9.07 -10.98
N LEU A 42 2.32 -10.21 -10.35
CA LEU A 42 3.59 -10.91 -10.49
C LEU A 42 3.36 -12.37 -10.84
N GLU A 43 4.04 -12.86 -11.86
CA GLU A 43 4.16 -14.29 -12.13
C GLU A 43 5.57 -14.77 -11.81
N TYR A 44 5.65 -15.84 -11.01
CA TYR A 44 6.90 -16.40 -10.50
C TYR A 44 6.97 -17.91 -10.76
N SER A 45 8.18 -18.41 -11.03
CA SER A 45 8.44 -19.85 -11.19
C SER A 45 8.18 -20.61 -9.89
N ALA A 46 7.28 -21.60 -9.89
CA ALA A 46 7.03 -22.41 -8.69
C ALA A 46 8.21 -23.34 -8.34
N LYS A 47 9.19 -23.51 -9.24
CA LYS A 47 10.43 -24.25 -8.97
C LYS A 47 11.43 -23.43 -8.16
N GLY A 48 11.24 -22.12 -8.08
CA GLY A 48 12.16 -21.24 -7.39
C GLY A 48 12.13 -21.44 -5.88
N ARG A 49 13.31 -21.46 -5.25
CA ARG A 49 13.46 -21.70 -3.80
C ARG A 49 12.70 -20.66 -2.94
N LYS A 50 12.47 -19.48 -3.49
CA LYS A 50 11.84 -18.33 -2.83
C LYS A 50 10.32 -18.27 -3.06
N ALA A 51 9.76 -19.18 -3.85
CA ALA A 51 8.32 -19.32 -4.05
C ALA A 51 7.54 -19.49 -2.73
N LYS A 52 8.17 -20.11 -1.72
CA LYS A 52 7.61 -20.26 -0.37
C LYS A 52 7.36 -18.96 0.37
N TYR A 53 7.99 -17.85 -0.05
CA TYR A 53 7.79 -16.55 0.57
C TYR A 53 6.64 -15.76 -0.07
N LEU A 54 6.14 -16.19 -1.24
CA LEU A 54 4.96 -15.62 -1.89
C LEU A 54 3.70 -16.09 -1.16
N GLU A 55 3.45 -15.46 -0.02
CA GLU A 55 2.31 -15.73 0.86
C GLU A 55 1.50 -14.45 1.04
N GLU A 56 0.22 -14.60 1.37
CA GLU A 56 -0.64 -13.47 1.72
C GLU A 56 -0.02 -12.64 2.86
N TRP A 57 -0.21 -11.33 2.78
CA TRP A 57 0.34 -10.31 3.68
C TRP A 57 1.83 -10.04 3.59
N ASN A 58 2.61 -10.87 2.90
CA ASN A 58 4.02 -10.53 2.65
C ASN A 58 4.14 -9.32 1.71
N ILE A 59 5.27 -8.65 1.79
CA ILE A 59 5.49 -7.37 1.12
C ILE A 59 6.48 -7.56 -0.02
N ILE A 60 6.10 -7.18 -1.23
CA ILE A 60 6.95 -7.14 -2.41
C ILE A 60 7.46 -5.72 -2.60
N LYS A 61 8.78 -5.54 -2.68
CA LYS A 61 9.40 -4.30 -3.13
C LYS A 61 9.73 -4.43 -4.60
N ALA A 62 9.05 -3.68 -5.45
CA ALA A 62 9.29 -3.62 -6.89
C ALA A 62 9.47 -2.16 -7.30
N TYR A 63 10.50 -1.89 -8.11
CA TYR A 63 10.81 -0.53 -8.63
C TYR A 63 10.85 0.57 -7.55
N GLY A 64 11.32 0.23 -6.34
CA GLY A 64 11.42 1.17 -5.21
C GLY A 64 10.10 1.41 -4.45
N LYS A 65 8.99 0.80 -4.88
CA LYS A 65 7.68 0.87 -4.23
C LYS A 65 7.37 -0.43 -3.48
N LEU A 66 6.51 -0.35 -2.47
CA LEU A 66 6.12 -1.47 -1.63
C LEU A 66 4.68 -1.87 -1.93
N PHE A 67 4.45 -3.17 -2.09
CA PHE A 67 3.15 -3.75 -2.38
C PHE A 67 2.88 -4.91 -1.43
N ARG A 68 1.70 -4.93 -0.82
CA ARG A 68 1.26 -6.01 0.06
C ARG A 68 0.44 -7.03 -0.72
N ILE A 69 0.85 -8.29 -0.62
CA ILE A 69 0.19 -9.40 -1.27
C ILE A 69 -1.18 -9.62 -0.62
N TYR A 70 -2.24 -9.59 -1.42
CA TYR A 70 -3.60 -9.90 -0.97
C TYR A 70 -4.14 -11.21 -1.57
N ARG A 71 -3.53 -11.70 -2.66
CA ARG A 71 -3.93 -12.96 -3.30
C ARG A 71 -2.75 -13.67 -3.92
N VAL A 72 -2.72 -14.99 -3.77
CA VAL A 72 -1.73 -15.88 -4.39
C VAL A 72 -2.45 -17.06 -5.02
N GLU A 73 -2.15 -17.36 -6.27
CA GLU A 73 -2.66 -18.53 -6.98
C GLU A 73 -1.53 -19.37 -7.54
N LYS A 74 -1.64 -20.70 -7.37
CA LYS A 74 -0.70 -21.66 -7.93
C LYS A 74 -1.32 -22.26 -9.19
N ILE A 75 -0.77 -21.90 -10.34
CA ILE A 75 -1.24 -22.38 -11.63
C ILE A 75 -0.45 -23.63 -11.97
N SER A 76 -1.15 -24.76 -12.04
CA SER A 76 -0.58 -26.06 -12.41
C SER A 76 -0.81 -26.34 -13.91
N LYS A 77 -0.25 -25.49 -14.78
CA LYS A 77 -0.07 -25.82 -16.20
C LYS A 77 1.18 -26.71 -16.35
N GLU A 78 1.52 -27.13 -17.57
CA GLU A 78 2.77 -27.87 -17.87
C GLU A 78 4.02 -27.22 -17.24
N ILE A 79 3.98 -25.90 -17.06
CA ILE A 79 4.90 -25.12 -16.24
C ILE A 79 4.16 -24.75 -14.94
N LYS A 80 4.70 -25.18 -13.78
CA LYS A 80 4.19 -24.76 -12.47
C LYS A 80 4.57 -23.29 -12.24
N THR A 81 3.58 -22.40 -12.25
CA THR A 81 3.76 -20.97 -12.01
C THR A 81 2.92 -20.51 -10.83
N ILE A 82 3.34 -19.41 -10.20
CA ILE A 82 2.63 -18.77 -9.09
C ILE A 82 2.27 -17.37 -9.57
N LYS A 83 0.98 -17.06 -9.59
CA LYS A 83 0.49 -15.71 -9.86
C LYS A 83 0.14 -15.03 -8.54
N VAL A 84 0.62 -13.82 -8.36
CA VAL A 84 0.50 -13.04 -7.13
C VAL A 84 -0.09 -11.69 -7.48
N TRP A 85 -1.07 -11.26 -6.69
CA TRP A 85 -1.59 -9.91 -6.74
C TRP A 85 -1.32 -9.20 -5.43
N ALA A 86 -0.81 -7.98 -5.55
CA ALA A 86 -0.45 -7.14 -4.42
C ALA A 86 -0.97 -5.72 -4.63
N LYS A 87 -1.48 -5.09 -3.57
CA LYS A 87 -1.88 -3.67 -3.59
C LYS A 87 -0.75 -2.82 -3.03
N HIS A 88 -0.62 -1.58 -3.47
CA HIS A 88 0.35 -0.65 -2.90
C HIS A 88 0.17 -0.55 -1.37
N ILE A 89 1.27 -0.42 -0.62
CA ILE A 89 1.26 -0.41 0.86
C ILE A 89 0.32 0.66 1.43
N PHE A 90 0.06 1.72 0.67
CA PHE A 90 -0.93 2.74 1.00
C PHE A 90 -2.31 2.16 1.35
N TYR A 91 -2.77 1.11 0.66
CA TYR A 91 -4.08 0.51 0.93
C TYR A 91 -4.14 -0.30 2.24
N ASP A 92 -3.03 -0.47 2.96
CA ASP A 92 -3.07 -0.96 4.34
C ASP A 92 -3.96 -0.05 5.20
N LEU A 93 -4.04 1.23 4.84
CA LEU A 93 -4.90 2.22 5.46
C LEU A 93 -6.39 1.85 5.39
N LEU A 94 -6.83 1.01 4.45
CA LEU A 94 -8.22 0.53 4.39
C LEU A 94 -8.62 -0.31 5.61
N TYR A 95 -7.65 -0.97 6.26
CA TYR A 95 -7.91 -1.81 7.44
C TYR A 95 -7.99 -1.02 8.75
N TYR A 96 -7.75 0.30 8.70
CA TYR A 96 -7.89 1.17 9.85
C TYR A 96 -9.26 1.82 9.87
N PHE A 97 -9.75 2.08 11.07
CA PHE A 97 -11.06 2.65 11.29
C PHE A 97 -10.95 3.98 12.03
N ILE A 98 -11.66 4.98 11.54
CA ILE A 98 -11.84 6.28 12.19
C ILE A 98 -13.28 6.32 12.70
N GLU A 99 -13.44 6.31 14.01
CA GLU A 99 -14.75 6.39 14.66
C GLU A 99 -15.36 7.80 14.48
N ASP A 100 -14.68 8.83 15.00
CA ASP A 100 -15.00 10.24 14.80
C ASP A 100 -13.70 11.05 14.86
N SER A 101 -13.37 11.76 13.78
CA SER A 101 -12.28 12.73 13.73
C SER A 101 -12.71 13.99 12.98
N ARG A 102 -12.30 15.14 13.49
CA ARG A 102 -12.76 16.45 12.99
C ARG A 102 -11.59 17.38 12.72
N ALA A 103 -11.51 17.80 11.47
CA ALA A 103 -10.61 18.83 11.00
C ALA A 103 -11.42 20.11 10.82
N VAL A 104 -11.32 21.05 11.76
CA VAL A 104 -12.10 22.30 11.77
C VAL A 104 -11.18 23.45 11.42
N ASN A 105 -11.53 24.19 10.35
CA ASN A 105 -10.80 25.36 9.87
C ASN A 105 -9.27 25.17 9.84
N CYS A 106 -8.80 24.05 9.30
CA CYS A 106 -7.39 23.72 9.23
C CYS A 106 -6.94 23.42 7.80
N SER A 107 -5.63 23.49 7.58
CA SER A 107 -5.02 23.17 6.30
C SER A 107 -5.28 21.73 5.88
N ILE A 108 -5.09 21.45 4.59
CA ILE A 108 -5.17 20.09 4.03
C ILE A 108 -4.22 19.15 4.74
N LYS A 109 -2.99 19.61 4.99
CA LYS A 109 -1.98 18.85 5.74
C LYS A 109 -2.51 18.40 7.10
N THR A 110 -3.02 19.34 7.88
CA THR A 110 -3.58 19.05 9.21
C THR A 110 -4.82 18.14 9.12
N ALA A 111 -5.66 18.31 8.11
CA ALA A 111 -6.84 17.48 7.91
C ALA A 111 -6.46 16.02 7.59
N MET A 112 -5.47 15.82 6.73
CA MET A 112 -4.93 14.52 6.35
C MET A 112 -4.17 13.87 7.51
N GLU A 113 -3.39 14.62 8.28
CA GLU A 113 -2.75 14.12 9.50
C GLU A 113 -3.78 13.63 10.53
N LYS A 114 -4.89 14.35 10.69
CA LYS A 114 -6.02 13.93 11.54
C LYS A 114 -6.78 12.71 11.04
N ALA A 115 -6.65 12.39 9.75
CA ALA A 115 -7.22 11.18 9.16
C ALA A 115 -6.33 9.94 9.36
N LEU A 116 -5.15 10.07 9.98
CA LEU A 116 -4.28 8.94 10.31
C LEU A 116 -4.43 8.56 11.80
N PRO A 117 -5.23 7.54 12.15
CA PRO A 117 -5.48 7.17 13.54
C PRO A 117 -4.27 6.45 14.18
N GLY A 118 -4.05 6.68 15.47
CA GLY A 118 -3.11 5.93 16.31
C GLY A 118 -1.67 5.90 15.76
N ASP A 119 -1.06 4.73 15.79
CA ASP A 119 0.34 4.52 15.40
C ASP A 119 0.61 4.73 13.90
N VAL A 120 -0.43 4.79 13.08
CA VAL A 120 -0.33 5.05 11.63
C VAL A 120 0.36 6.38 11.36
N SER A 121 0.11 7.38 12.21
CA SER A 121 0.74 8.72 12.14
C SER A 121 2.27 8.68 12.27
N THR A 122 2.84 7.63 12.86
CA THR A 122 4.31 7.43 12.95
C THR A 122 4.88 6.74 11.70
N ILE A 123 4.03 5.98 11.01
CA ILE A 123 4.39 5.17 9.84
C ILE A 123 4.20 5.96 8.54
N TYR A 124 3.17 6.79 8.45
CA TYR A 124 2.89 7.61 7.28
C TYR A 124 3.25 9.06 7.53
N LYS A 125 3.70 9.76 6.49
CA LYS A 125 3.92 11.20 6.53
C LYS A 125 3.02 11.84 5.48
N VAL A 126 2.39 12.92 5.88
CA VAL A 126 1.58 13.76 5.00
C VAL A 126 2.38 15.02 4.74
N ASP A 127 2.39 15.46 3.49
CA ASP A 127 2.90 16.76 3.14
C ASP A 127 2.00 17.44 2.13
N SER A 128 1.85 18.76 2.28
CA SER A 128 1.07 19.61 1.41
C SER A 128 1.50 21.06 1.61
N ASP A 129 1.62 21.79 0.51
CA ASP A 129 1.87 23.22 0.43
C ASP A 129 0.57 24.05 0.32
N ILE A 130 -0.59 23.40 0.34
CA ILE A 130 -1.89 24.05 0.22
C ILE A 130 -2.32 24.56 1.60
N ILE A 131 -2.34 25.89 1.74
CA ILE A 131 -2.63 26.61 2.99
C ILE A 131 -4.15 26.81 3.20
N LEU A 132 -4.98 26.50 2.20
CA LEU A 132 -6.43 26.69 2.28
C LEU A 132 -7.03 25.94 3.46
N ALA A 133 -7.69 26.69 4.35
CA ALA A 133 -8.36 26.13 5.52
C ALA A 133 -9.78 25.69 5.17
N ASN A 134 -10.19 24.51 5.64
CA ASN A 134 -11.55 24.01 5.47
C ASN A 134 -11.98 23.16 6.68
N THR A 135 -13.27 22.87 6.77
CA THR A 135 -13.85 22.00 7.79
C THR A 135 -14.36 20.70 7.16
N ILE A 136 -13.89 19.57 7.69
CA ILE A 136 -14.30 18.23 7.27
C ILE A 136 -14.42 17.31 8.49
N TYR A 137 -15.41 16.43 8.44
CA TYR A 137 -15.69 15.44 9.47
C TYR A 137 -15.52 14.05 8.88
N PHE A 138 -14.81 13.19 9.61
CA PHE A 138 -14.56 11.80 9.27
C PHE A 138 -15.28 10.96 10.32
N VAL A 139 -16.42 10.38 9.97
CA VAL A 139 -17.25 9.59 10.89
C VAL A 139 -17.45 8.23 10.27
N GLN A 140 -17.09 7.17 11.01
CA GLN A 140 -17.21 5.77 10.58
C GLN A 140 -16.61 5.49 9.20
N THR A 141 -15.43 6.02 8.92
CA THR A 141 -14.74 5.87 7.63
C THR A 141 -13.33 5.34 7.81
N ASN A 142 -12.71 4.84 6.74
CA ASN A 142 -11.30 4.48 6.75
C ASN A 142 -10.43 5.67 6.30
N PRO A 143 -9.13 5.70 6.68
CA PRO A 143 -8.22 6.76 6.26
C PRO A 143 -8.12 6.97 4.75
N VAL A 144 -8.24 5.93 3.91
CA VAL A 144 -8.17 6.09 2.45
C VAL A 144 -9.36 6.89 1.92
N GLU A 145 -10.56 6.52 2.34
CA GLU A 145 -11.80 7.26 2.02
C GLU A 145 -11.75 8.69 2.55
N ALA A 146 -11.26 8.88 3.78
CA ALA A 146 -11.06 10.21 4.36
C ALA A 146 -10.12 11.05 3.48
N MET A 147 -8.98 10.50 3.06
CA MET A 147 -8.01 11.18 2.18
C MET A 147 -8.61 11.55 0.83
N PHE A 148 -9.31 10.63 0.16
CA PHE A 148 -9.98 10.92 -1.10
C PHE A 148 -11.13 11.94 -0.93
N GLY A 149 -11.84 11.90 0.20
CA GLY A 149 -12.85 12.88 0.56
C GLY A 149 -12.27 14.29 0.72
N ILE A 150 -11.11 14.41 1.38
CA ILE A 150 -10.36 15.68 1.50
C ILE A 150 -9.98 16.18 0.11
N ILE A 151 -9.32 15.35 -0.69
CA ILE A 151 -8.85 15.68 -2.05
C ILE A 151 -9.99 16.20 -2.92
N LYS A 152 -11.12 15.47 -2.96
CA LYS A 152 -12.29 15.83 -3.75
C LYS A 152 -12.91 17.16 -3.30
N ARG A 153 -13.00 17.38 -1.98
CA ARG A 153 -13.61 18.59 -1.41
C ARG A 153 -12.76 19.84 -1.63
N LEU A 154 -11.45 19.67 -1.77
CA LEU A 154 -10.47 20.75 -1.91
C LEU A 154 -9.99 20.96 -3.35
N LYS A 155 -10.54 20.20 -4.31
CA LYS A 155 -10.20 20.25 -5.76
C LYS A 155 -8.70 20.04 -6.03
N CYS A 156 -8.07 19.16 -5.27
CA CYS A 156 -6.66 18.82 -5.44
C CYS A 156 -6.53 17.63 -6.39
N GLY A 157 -6.80 17.81 -7.68
CA GLY A 157 -6.76 16.74 -8.67
C GLY A 157 -6.53 17.27 -10.07
#